data_AF-A0A4P6LZE0-F1
#
_entry.id   AF-A0A4P6LZE0-F1
#
_cell.length_a   1.000
_cell.length_b   1.000
_cell.length_c   1.000
_cell.angle_alpha   90.00
_cell.angle_beta   90.00
_cell.angle_gamma   90.00
#
_symmetry.space_group_name_H-M   'P 1'
#
loop_
_entity.id
_entity.type
_entity.pdbx_description
1 polymer ?
#
loop_
_entity_poly.entity_id
_entity_poly.type
_entity_poly.pdbx_seq_one_letter_code
_entity_poly.pdbx_strand_id
1 'polypeptide(L)' 'MQAFVGAMQDVQKGVFITTSSFTKEARNYAEKQQQKSLKLIDGDLLSELMIKYGIGLAKVQTYTVYKINEDFFE' A
#
# COMPACT_ATOMS: atom_id res chain seq x y z
N MET A 1 2.21 -3.46 17.60
CA MET A 1 3.40 -3.75 16.77
C MET A 1 4.45 -4.59 17.50
N GLN A 2 4.92 -4.23 18.70
CA GLN A 2 5.90 -5.06 19.43
C GLN A 2 5.41 -6.51 19.63
N ALA A 3 4.15 -6.70 20.02
CA ALA A 3 3.53 -8.03 20.14
C ALA A 3 3.54 -8.82 18.82
N PHE A 4 3.37 -8.14 17.68
CA PHE A 4 3.44 -8.76 16.35
C PHE A 4 4.87 -9.22 16.05
N VAL A 5 5.88 -8.36 16.29
CA VAL A 5 7.29 -8.75 16.12
C VAL A 5 7.67 -9.89 17.07
N GLY A 6 7.18 -9.87 18.30
CA GLY A 6 7.36 -10.98 19.25
C GLY A 6 6.76 -12.30 18.79
N ALA A 7 5.65 -12.26 18.04
CA ALA A 7 5.03 -13.43 17.44
C ALA A 7 5.78 -13.94 16.18
N MET A 8 6.65 -13.13 15.56
CA MET A 8 7.45 -13.52 14.40
C MET A 8 8.66 -14.41 14.76
N GLN A 9 8.58 -15.31 15.74
CA GLN A 9 9.75 -16.07 16.25
C GLN A 9 10.57 -16.71 15.13
N ASP A 10 9.96 -17.58 14.32
CA ASP A 10 10.63 -18.30 13.22
C ASP A 10 10.49 -17.60 11.85
N VAL A 11 9.90 -16.41 11.82
CA VAL A 11 9.61 -15.66 10.58
C VAL A 11 10.53 -14.45 10.49
N GLN A 12 11.25 -14.30 9.38
CA GLN A 12 12.19 -13.18 9.19
C GLN A 12 11.56 -11.97 8.51
N LYS A 13 10.47 -12.14 7.76
CA LYS A 13 9.82 -11.06 7.00
C LYS A 13 8.35 -10.94 7.39
N GLY A 14 7.91 -9.72 7.69
CA GLY A 14 6.54 -9.44 8.10
C GLY A 14 6.01 -8.18 7.43
N VAL A 15 4.71 -8.15 7.19
CA VAL A 15 4.01 -6.95 6.75
C VAL A 15 3.01 -6.57 7.83
N PHE A 16 3.09 -5.34 8.32
CA PHE A 16 2.12 -4.79 9.26
C PHE A 16 1.25 -3.78 8.52
N ILE A 17 -0.06 -4.03 8.49
CA ILE A 17 -1.04 -3.21 7.76
C ILE A 17 -1.98 -2.53 8.75
N THR A 18 -2.30 -1.25 8.51
CA THR A 18 -3.33 -0.50 9.23
C THR A 18 -4.01 0.50 8.29
N THR A 19 -5.25 0.88 8.58
CA THR A 19 -5.98 1.91 7.84
C THR A 19 -5.64 3.34 8.29
N SER A 20 -4.94 3.50 9.42
CA SER A 20 -4.45 4.78 9.93
C SER A 20 -2.97 4.98 9.62
N SER A 21 -2.40 6.14 9.97
CA SER A 21 -0.96 6.38 9.89
C SER A 21 -0.21 5.74 11.06
N PHE A 22 1.05 5.36 10.84
CA PHE A 22 1.95 5.01 11.93
C PHE A 22 2.48 6.26 12.65
N THR A 23 2.80 6.15 13.93
CA THR A 23 3.57 7.19 14.63
C THR A 23 5.03 7.16 14.20
N LYS A 24 5.79 8.22 14.49
CA LYS A 24 7.23 8.28 14.21
C LYS A 24 7.98 7.18 14.96
N GLU A 25 7.62 6.93 16.21
CA GLU A 25 8.19 5.90 17.06
C GLU A 25 7.95 4.51 16.47
N ALA A 26 6.77 4.29 15.91
CA ALA A 26 6.44 3.02 15.28
C ALA A 26 7.29 2.78 14.01
N ARG A 27 7.46 3.80 13.16
CA ARG A 27 8.34 3.71 11.98
C ARG A 27 9.78 3.43 12.39
N ASN A 28 10.31 4.20 13.35
CA ASN A 28 11.66 4.01 13.87
C ASN A 28 11.87 2.62 14.48
N TYR A 29 10.88 2.09 15.20
CA TYR A 29 10.96 0.75 15.78
C TYR A 29 11.03 -0.33 14.70
N ALA A 30 10.29 -0.20 13.61
CA ALA A 30 10.34 -1.14 12.48
C ALA A 30 11.69 -1.10 11.76
N GLU A 31 12.24 0.09 11.51
CA GLU A 31 13.53 0.29 10.84
C GLU A 31 14.72 -0.23 11.66
N LYS A 32 14.65 -0.15 12.99
CA LYS A 32 15.72 -0.59 13.90
C LYS A 32 15.79 -2.11 14.09
N GLN A 33 14.87 -2.89 13.52
CA GLN A 33 14.90 -4.34 13.63
C GLN A 33 16.10 -4.90 12.85
N GLN A 34 17.07 -5.50 13.55
CA GLN A 34 18.29 -6.00 12.92
C GLN A 34 18.09 -7.34 12.21
N GLN A 35 17.29 -8.24 12.80
CA GLN A 35 17.09 -9.62 12.32
C GLN A 35 15.75 -9.84 11.61
N LYS A 36 14.84 -8.86 11.69
CA LYS A 36 13.48 -8.95 11.13
C LYS A 36 13.29 -7.84 10.11
N SER A 37 12.85 -8.18 8.91
CA SER A 37 12.45 -7.21 7.89
C SER A 37 10.96 -6.95 8.04
N LEU A 38 10.61 -5.81 8.62
CA LEU A 38 9.22 -5.41 8.82
C LEU A 38 8.84 -4.32 7.82
N LYS A 39 7.91 -4.63 6.90
CA LYS A 39 7.32 -3.62 6.02
C LYS A 39 6.06 -3.06 6.66
N LEU A 40 5.99 -1.73 6.75
CA LEU A 40 4.81 -1.02 7.20
C LEU A 40 3.97 -0.58 5.99
N ILE A 41 2.67 -0.81 6.05
CA ILE A 41 1.68 -0.32 5.09
C ILE A 41 0.60 0.43 5.88
N ASP A 42 0.57 1.75 5.77
CA ASP A 42 -0.49 2.59 6.34
C ASP A 42 -1.61 2.84 5.32
N GLY A 43 -2.65 3.55 5.75
CA GLY A 43 -3.86 3.78 4.94
C GLY A 43 -3.59 4.43 3.59
N ASP A 44 -2.64 5.36 3.51
CA ASP A 44 -2.30 6.06 2.26
C ASP A 44 -1.66 5.09 1.26
N LEU A 45 -0.61 4.37 1.68
CA LEU A 45 0.04 3.37 0.83
C LEU A 45 -0.91 2.22 0.50
N LEU A 46 -1.74 1.78 1.44
CA LEU A 46 -2.76 0.76 1.19
C LEU A 46 -3.73 1.21 0.09
N SER A 47 -4.21 2.45 0.15
CA SER A 47 -5.12 3.02 -0.84
C SER A 47 -4.47 3.15 -2.22
N GLU A 48 -3.21 3.59 -2.27
CA GLU A 48 -2.43 3.64 -3.51
C GLU A 48 -2.31 2.25 -4.14
N LEU A 49 -1.99 1.23 -3.34
CA LEU A 49 -1.90 -0.15 -3.80
C LEU A 49 -3.27 -0.68 -4.26
N MET A 50 -4.35 -0.38 -3.54
CA MET A 50 -5.71 -0.76 -3.93
C MET A 50 -6.09 -0.18 -5.29
N ILE A 51 -5.79 1.10 -5.53
CA ILE A 51 -6.04 1.77 -6.82
C ILE A 51 -5.17 1.15 -7.91
N LYS A 52 -3.87 1.01 -7.66
CA LYS A 52 -2.89 0.50 -8.63
C LYS A 52 -3.23 -0.92 -9.11
N TYR A 53 -3.69 -1.78 -8.20
CA TYR A 53 -3.99 -3.17 -8.51
C TYR A 53 -5.48 -3.45 -8.68
N GLY A 54 -6.35 -2.45 -8.51
CA GLY A 54 -7.80 -2.60 -8.60
C GLY A 54 -8.41 -3.52 -7.53
N ILE A 55 -7.80 -3.60 -6.34
CA ILE A 55 -8.23 -4.51 -5.27
C ILE A 55 -9.26 -3.80 -4.38
N GLY A 56 -10.40 -4.45 -4.13
CA GLY A 56 -11.42 -3.95 -3.21
C GLY A 56 -12.15 -2.69 -3.71
N LEU A 57 -12.05 -2.41 -5.01
CA LEU A 57 -12.70 -1.25 -5.65
C LEU A 57 -13.82 -1.72 -6.57
N ALA A 58 -14.95 -1.01 -6.53
CA ALA A 58 -16.01 -1.13 -7.52
C ALA A 58 -15.90 0.05 -8.50
N LYS A 59 -15.94 -0.25 -9.81
CA LYS A 59 -16.00 0.80 -10.83
C LYS A 59 -17.35 1.50 -10.73
N VAL A 60 -17.32 2.79 -10.39
CA VAL A 60 -18.54 3.60 -10.27
C VAL A 60 -18.92 4.21 -11.62
N GLN A 61 -17.96 4.76 -12.34
CA GLN A 61 -18.19 5.42 -13.63
C GLN A 61 -16.92 5.39 -14.48
N THR A 62 -17.08 5.19 -15.78
CA THR A 62 -16.02 5.36 -16.78
C THR A 62 -16.35 6.57 -17.65
N TYR A 63 -15.37 7.41 -17.94
CA TYR A 63 -15.49 8.52 -18.87
C TYR A 63 -14.51 8.32 -20.02
N THR A 64 -15.02 8.37 -21.25
CA THR A 64 -14.19 8.34 -22.46
C THR A 64 -14.04 9.76 -22.98
N VAL A 65 -12.80 10.20 -23.13
CA VAL A 65 -12.48 11.50 -23.73
C VAL A 65 -12.06 11.26 -25.17
N TYR A 66 -12.80 11.83 -26.12
CA TYR A 66 -12.50 11.72 -27.55
C TYR A 66 -11.73 12.95 -28.02
N LYS A 67 -10.75 12.74 -28.88
CA LYS A 67 -10.09 13.79 -29.67
C LYS A 67 -10.50 13.60 -31.13
N ILE A 68 -10.71 14.70 -31.86
CA ILE A 68 -10.90 14.64 -33.32
C ILE A 68 -9.66 14.00 -33.95
N ASN A 69 -9.87 13.00 -34.79
CA ASN A 69 -8.83 12.41 -35.63
C ASN A 69 -8.80 13.16 -36.95
N GLU A 70 -7.82 14.03 -37.14
CA GLU A 70 -7.69 14.85 -38.37
C GLU A 70 -7.41 13.96 -39.60
N ASP A 71 -6.60 12.90 -39.45
CA ASP A 71 -6.23 11.95 -40.52
C ASP A 71 -7.42 11.17 -41.12
N PHE A 72 -8.55 11.11 -40.42
CA PHE A 72 -9.75 10.44 -40.95
C PHE A 72 -10.46 11.27 -42.04
N PHE A 73 -10.20 12.58 -42.09
CA PHE A 73 -10.91 13.52 -42.96
C PHE A 73 -10.08 13.97 -44.19
N GLU A 74 -8.89 13.41 -44.40
CA GLU A 74 -8.06 13.59 -45.62
C GLU A 74 -8.23 12.42 -46.60
#